data_AF-A0A2N2XGM6-F1
#
_entry.id   AF-A0A2N2XGM6-F1
#
_cell.length_a   1.000
_cell.length_b   1.000
_cell.length_c   1.000
_cell.angle_alpha   90.00
_cell.angle_beta   90.00
_cell.angle_gamma   90.00
#
_symmetry.space_group_name_H-M   'P 1'
#
loop_
_entity.id
_entity.type
_entity.pdbx_description
1 polymer ?
#
loop_
_entity_poly.entity_id
_entity_poly.type
_entity_poly.pdbx_seq_one_letter_code
_entity_poly.pdbx_strand_id
1 'polypeptide(L)'
;MLKDTSKQFDQITLTCRNLFVSKIKDYGPAWRILRIPSLTDQIYIKGERIRSLDMKEERKVNEGIDAEFIGMVNYSIIALIQLQLGVVNHPDITQTKAIELYDHHLSET
;
A
#
# COMPACT_ATOMS: atom_id res chain seq x y z
N MET A 1 -18.96 -3.14 24.20
CA MET A 1 -17.69 -3.81 23.84
C MET A 1 -16.63 -2.74 23.63
N LEU A 2 -15.61 -2.68 24.48
CA LEU A 2 -14.42 -1.88 24.20
C LEU A 2 -13.73 -2.52 23.00
N LYS A 3 -13.80 -1.84 21.85
CA LYS A 3 -13.05 -2.22 20.65
C LYS A 3 -11.57 -2.11 21.00
N ASP A 4 -10.86 -3.23 21.00
CA ASP A 4 -9.43 -3.27 21.21
C ASP A 4 -8.76 -2.72 19.94
N THR A 5 -8.68 -1.39 19.89
CA THR A 5 -8.25 -0.63 18.71
C THR A 5 -6.83 -1.01 18.32
N SER A 6 -6.00 -1.40 19.29
CA SER A 6 -4.65 -1.94 19.06
C SER A 6 -4.71 -3.24 18.26
N LYS A 7 -5.53 -4.21 18.67
CA LYS A 7 -5.68 -5.48 17.92
C LYS A 7 -6.22 -5.27 16.51
N GLN A 8 -7.13 -4.32 16.33
CA GLN A 8 -7.67 -3.99 15.01
C GLN A 8 -6.59 -3.37 14.11
N PHE A 9 -5.77 -2.48 14.66
CA PHE A 9 -4.63 -1.92 13.97
C PHE A 9 -3.64 -3.01 13.54
N ASP A 10 -3.23 -3.89 14.46
CA ASP A 10 -2.31 -5.00 14.18
C ASP A 10 -2.85 -5.94 13.07
N GLN A 11 -4.16 -6.18 13.06
CA GLN A 11 -4.79 -7.00 12.05
C GLN A 11 -4.77 -6.34 10.66
N ILE A 12 -4.94 -5.02 10.60
CA ILE A 12 -4.95 -4.25 9.35
C ILE A 12 -3.52 -4.14 8.81
N THR A 13 -2.53 -3.86 9.66
CA THR A 13 -1.12 -3.79 9.23
C THR A 13 -0.64 -5.14 8.70
N LEU A 14 -1.02 -6.24 9.35
CA LEU A 14 -0.75 -7.60 8.85
C LEU A 14 -1.40 -7.86 7.50
N THR A 15 -2.64 -7.40 7.29
CA THR A 15 -3.33 -7.52 6.00
C THR A 15 -2.59 -6.77 4.90
N CYS A 16 -2.16 -5.54 5.16
CA CYS A 16 -1.40 -4.71 4.21
C CYS A 16 -0.08 -5.38 3.84
N ARG A 17 0.66 -5.85 4.84
CA ARG A 17 1.93 -6.57 4.68
C ARG A 17 1.76 -7.84 3.87
N ASN A 18 0.75 -8.66 4.17
CA ASN A 18 0.51 -9.90 3.45
C ASN A 18 0.21 -9.66 1.97
N LEU A 19 -0.58 -8.61 1.66
CA LEU A 19 -0.82 -8.22 0.28
C LEU A 19 0.47 -7.77 -0.40
N PHE A 20 1.28 -6.93 0.26
CA PHE A 20 2.57 -6.49 -0.27
C PHE A 20 3.50 -7.67 -0.59
N VAL A 21 3.68 -8.59 0.37
CA VAL A 21 4.50 -9.80 0.20
C VAL A 21 4.00 -10.66 -0.96
N SER A 22 2.68 -10.86 -1.07
CA SER A 22 2.10 -11.58 -2.21
C SER A 22 2.45 -10.92 -3.54
N LYS A 23 2.32 -9.58 -3.63
CA LYS A 23 2.65 -8.84 -4.86
C LYS A 23 4.15 -8.86 -5.19
N ILE A 24 5.02 -8.80 -4.19
CA ILE A 24 6.46 -8.95 -4.37
C ILE A 24 6.82 -10.33 -4.92
N LYS A 25 6.14 -11.39 -4.47
CA LYS A 25 6.35 -12.74 -4.98
C LYS A 25 5.97 -12.86 -6.46
N ASP A 26 4.85 -12.22 -6.85
CA ASP A 26 4.32 -12.31 -8.21
C ASP A 26 5.11 -11.48 -9.23
N TYR A 27 5.58 -10.29 -8.85
CA TYR A 27 6.15 -9.29 -9.78
C TYR A 27 7.58 -8.85 -9.44
N GLY A 28 8.14 -9.33 -8.33
CA GLY A 28 9.36 -8.76 -7.77
C GLY A 28 9.19 -7.30 -7.33
N PRO A 29 10.28 -6.58 -7.08
CA PRO A 29 10.25 -5.16 -6.73
C PRO A 29 10.10 -4.27 -7.98
N ALA A 30 9.18 -4.60 -8.88
CA ALA A 30 8.95 -3.87 -10.13
C ALA A 30 8.61 -2.38 -9.90
N TRP A 31 7.99 -2.05 -8.76
CA TRP A 31 7.65 -0.68 -8.37
C TRP A 31 8.87 0.24 -8.17
N ARG A 32 10.09 -0.30 -8.09
CA ARG A 32 11.34 0.50 -7.95
C ARG A 32 11.56 1.49 -9.09
N ILE A 33 10.98 1.23 -10.27
CA ILE A 33 11.07 2.13 -11.42
C ILE A 33 10.06 3.30 -11.36
N LEU A 34 9.09 3.25 -10.44
CA LEU A 34 8.06 4.27 -10.34
C LEU A 34 8.62 5.53 -9.71
N ARG A 35 8.42 6.69 -10.35
CA ARG A 35 8.81 7.98 -9.76
C ARG A 35 7.87 8.35 -8.62
N ILE A 36 8.33 9.22 -7.72
CA ILE A 36 7.50 9.75 -6.61
C ILE A 36 6.15 10.31 -7.10
N PRO A 37 6.06 11.14 -8.17
CA PRO A 37 4.76 11.61 -8.66
C PRO A 37 3.83 10.47 -9.07
N SER A 38 4.36 9.38 -9.65
CA SER A 38 3.55 8.22 -10.01
C SER A 38 2.96 7.52 -8.79
N LEU A 39 3.71 7.45 -7.69
CA LEU A 39 3.21 6.89 -6.42
C LEU A 39 2.18 7.82 -5.77
N THR A 40 2.39 9.14 -5.84
CA THR A 40 1.39 10.14 -5.44
C THR A 40 0.10 9.97 -6.25
N ASP A 41 0.19 9.80 -7.56
CA ASP A 41 -0.96 9.55 -8.43
C ASP A 41 -1.68 8.25 -8.05
N GLN A 42 -0.95 7.19 -7.73
CA GLN A 42 -1.57 5.95 -7.25
C GLN A 42 -2.41 6.19 -5.99
N ILE A 43 -1.86 6.90 -4.99
CA ILE A 43 -2.59 7.23 -3.76
C ILE A 43 -3.82 8.12 -4.06
N TYR A 44 -3.66 9.11 -4.94
CA TYR A 44 -4.75 9.99 -5.35
C TYR A 44 -5.90 9.23 -6.02
N ILE A 45 -5.58 8.31 -6.95
CA ILE A 45 -6.57 7.45 -7.63
C ILE A 45 -7.37 6.62 -6.61
N LYS A 46 -6.73 6.11 -5.55
CA LYS A 46 -7.40 5.38 -4.48
C LYS A 46 -8.36 6.26 -3.68
N GLY A 47 -7.94 7.48 -3.33
CA GLY A 47 -8.81 8.46 -2.67
C GLY A 47 -10.03 8.84 -3.52
N GLU A 48 -9.82 9.09 -4.81
CA GLU A 48 -10.90 9.38 -5.75
C GLU A 48 -11.86 8.20 -5.92
N ARG A 49 -11.36 6.96 -5.89
CA ARG A 49 -12.20 5.77 -5.92
C ARG A 49 -13.09 5.67 -4.69
N ILE A 50 -12.54 5.89 -3.50
CA ILE A 50 -13.30 5.91 -2.24
C ILE A 50 -14.40 6.97 -2.33
N ARG A 51 -14.05 8.21 -2.71
CA ARG A 51 -15.02 9.31 -2.90
C ARG A 51 -16.13 8.93 -3.87
N SER A 52 -15.79 8.32 -5.00
CA SER A 52 -16.77 7.88 -6.00
C SER A 52 -17.70 6.77 -5.48
N LEU A 53 -17.19 5.85 -4.66
CA LEU A 53 -18.00 4.77 -4.07
C LEU A 53 -18.93 5.27 -2.95
N ASP A 54 -18.54 6.30 -2.21
CA ASP A 54 -19.37 6.92 -1.17
C ASP A 54 -20.45 7.82 -1.74
N MET A 55 -20.22 8.48 -2.87
CA MET A 55 -21.21 9.34 -3.53
C MET A 55 -22.30 8.59 -4.31
N LYS A 56 -22.18 7.28 -4.53
CA LYS A 56 -23.18 6.49 -5.26
C LYS A 56 -24.33 6.09 -4.33
N GLU A 57 -25.53 6.60 -4.62
CA GLU A 57 -26.76 6.28 -3.88
C GLU A 57 -27.15 4.79 -3.95
N GLU A 58 -26.88 4.12 -5.08
CA GLU A 58 -27.14 2.69 -5.26
C GLU A 58 -25.84 1.91 -5.53
N ARG A 59 -25.48 1.01 -4.59
CA ARG A 59 -24.39 0.05 -4.76
C ARG A 59 -24.96 -1.26 -5.33
N LYS A 60 -24.96 -1.41 -6.66
CA LYS A 60 -25.39 -2.65 -7.35
C LYS A 60 -24.45 -3.85 -7.12
N VAL A 61 -23.19 -3.58 -6.73
CA VAL A 61 -22.18 -4.56 -6.34
C VAL A 61 -21.50 -4.03 -5.07
N ASN A 62 -21.29 -4.88 -4.07
CA ASN A 62 -20.61 -4.50 -2.84
C ASN A 62 -19.08 -4.51 -3.04
N GLU A 63 -18.60 -3.57 -3.86
CA GLU A 63 -17.16 -3.33 -4.01
C GLU A 63 -16.66 -2.63 -2.74
N GLY A 64 -15.88 -3.35 -1.92
CA GLY A 64 -15.39 -2.86 -0.64
C GLY A 64 -14.34 -1.76 -0.81
N ILE A 65 -14.53 -0.64 -0.09
CA ILE A 65 -13.56 0.48 0.00
C ILE A 65 -12.24 0.06 0.66
N ASP A 66 -12.26 -1.03 1.43
CA ASP A 66 -11.11 -1.54 2.19
C ASP A 66 -9.89 -1.82 1.31
N ALA A 67 -10.10 -2.35 0.10
CA ALA A 67 -9.02 -2.61 -0.85
C ALA A 67 -8.31 -1.33 -1.30
N GLU A 68 -9.05 -0.21 -1.38
CA GLU A 68 -8.49 1.08 -1.75
C GLU A 68 -7.63 1.63 -0.60
N PHE A 69 -8.09 1.52 0.66
CA PHE A 69 -7.30 1.89 1.84
C PHE A 69 -6.01 1.07 1.98
N ILE A 70 -6.10 -0.25 1.81
CA ILE A 70 -4.92 -1.13 1.83
C ILE A 70 -3.93 -0.70 0.73
N GLY A 71 -4.44 -0.35 -0.46
CA GLY A 71 -3.64 0.19 -1.55
C GLY A 71 -2.93 1.49 -1.15
N MET A 72 -3.63 2.43 -0.52
CA MET A 72 -3.05 3.70 -0.04
C MET A 72 -1.91 3.46 0.93
N VAL A 73 -2.07 2.56 1.91
CA VAL A 73 -1.01 2.21 2.88
C VAL A 73 0.22 1.65 2.16
N ASN A 74 0.02 0.67 1.27
CA ASN A 74 1.13 0.03 0.57
C ASN A 74 1.87 1.00 -0.37
N TYR A 75 1.15 1.85 -1.12
CA TYR A 75 1.80 2.86 -1.96
C TYR A 75 2.51 3.95 -1.16
N SER A 76 1.99 4.29 0.03
CA SER A 76 2.66 5.24 0.93
C SER A 76 3.98 4.68 1.44
N ILE A 77 4.01 3.42 1.90
CA ILE A 77 5.25 2.76 2.33
C ILE A 77 6.22 2.63 1.16
N ILE A 78 5.76 2.25 -0.03
CA ILE A 78 6.60 2.23 -1.24
C ILE A 78 7.19 3.62 -1.54
N ALA A 79 6.43 4.70 -1.36
CA ALA A 79 6.91 6.05 -1.54
C ALA A 79 7.99 6.42 -0.51
N LEU A 80 7.82 6.03 0.75
CA LEU A 80 8.86 6.22 1.78
C LEU A 80 10.15 5.49 1.42
N ILE A 81 10.05 4.24 0.96
CA ILE A 81 11.21 3.48 0.49
C ILE A 81 11.87 4.17 -0.72
N GLN A 82 11.08 4.69 -1.65
CA GLN A 82 11.61 5.45 -2.79
C GLN A 82 12.31 6.74 -2.37
N LEU A 83 11.78 7.47 -1.38
CA LEU A 83 12.41 8.67 -0.85
C LEU A 83 13.75 8.34 -0.17
N GLN A 84 13.82 7.19 0.51
CA GLN A 84 15.04 6.73 1.18
C GLN A 84 16.13 6.28 0.20
N LEU A 85 15.78 5.47 -0.80
CA LEU A 85 16.76 4.87 -1.72
C LEU A 85 17.05 5.72 -2.96
N GLY A 86 16.17 6.67 -3.28
CA GLY A 86 16.19 7.38 -4.55
C GLY A 86 15.62 6.55 -5.70
N VAL A 87 15.33 7.23 -6.81
CA VAL A 87 14.70 6.64 -7.99
C VAL A 87 15.72 5.93 -8.87
N VAL A 88 15.34 4.76 -9.38
CA VAL A 88 16.16 3.95 -10.29
C VAL A 88 15.39 3.60 -11.56
N ASN A 89 16.10 3.24 -12.62
CA ASN A 89 15.50 2.90 -13.93
C ASN A 89 15.26 1.38 -14.11
N HIS A 90 15.71 0.56 -13.17
CA HIS A 90 15.48 -0.88 -13.14
C HIS A 90 15.38 -1.35 -11.68
N PRO A 91 14.64 -2.43 -11.39
CA PRO A 91 14.62 -3.00 -10.05
C PRO A 91 16.03 -3.36 -9.58
N ASP A 92 16.43 -2.80 -8.45
CA ASP A 92 17.81 -2.82 -7.92
C ASP A 92 17.93 -3.51 -6.55
N ILE A 93 16.80 -4.00 -6.01
CA ILE A 93 16.74 -4.71 -4.73
C ILE A 93 16.18 -6.11 -4.90
N THR A 94 16.48 -6.99 -3.95
CA THR A 94 15.90 -8.34 -3.89
C THR A 94 14.49 -8.32 -3.28
N GLN A 95 13.73 -9.40 -3.45
CA GLN A 95 12.43 -9.56 -2.78
C GLN A 95 12.57 -9.49 -1.25
N THR A 96 13.57 -10.17 -0.69
CA THR A 96 13.87 -10.13 0.74
C THR A 96 14.15 -8.70 1.20
N LYS A 97 14.97 -7.96 0.46
CA LYS A 97 15.30 -6.57 0.82
C LYS A 97 14.08 -5.65 0.74
N ALA A 98 13.21 -5.86 -0.25
CA ALA A 98 11.95 -5.11 -0.35
C ALA A 98 11.04 -5.34 0.85
N ILE A 99 10.96 -6.57 1.35
CA ILE A 99 10.17 -6.93 2.55
C ILE A 99 10.79 -6.33 3.81
N GLU A 100 12.12 -6.41 3.98
CA GLU A 100 12.81 -5.78 5.11
C GLU A 100 12.57 -4.26 5.18
N LEU A 101 12.64 -3.58 4.04
CA LEU A 101 12.40 -2.14 3.95
C LEU A 101 10.95 -1.79 4.26
N TYR A 102 10.00 -2.60 3.77
CA TYR A 102 8.59 -2.44 4.09
C TYR A 102 8.34 -2.58 5.60
N ASP A 103 8.89 -3.62 6.22
CA ASP A 103 8.72 -3.90 7.65
C ASP A 103 9.33 -2.79 8.51
N HIS A 104 10.48 -2.25 8.10
CA HIS A 104 11.11 -1.11 8.75
C HIS A 104 10.18 0.11 8.77
N HIS A 105 9.71 0.57 7.61
CA HIS A 105 8.82 1.75 7.50
C HIS A 105 7.46 1.52 8.17
N LEU A 106 6.94 0.30 8.13
CA LEU A 106 5.69 -0.04 8.83
C LEU A 106 5.84 0.06 10.35
N SER A 107 7.01 -0.29 10.90
CA SER A 107 7.26 -0.27 12.35
C SER A 107 7.54 1.12 12.93
N GLU A 108 7.94 2.08 12.08
CA GLU A 108 8.20 3.47 12.48
C GLU A 108 6.94 4.35 12.47
N THR A 109 5.83 3.85 11.93
CA THR A 109 4.54 4.55 11.81
C THR A 109 3.58 4.17 12.93
#